data_AF-F8E1X6-F1
#
_entry.id   AF-F8E1X6-F1
#
_cell.length_a   1.000
_cell.length_b   1.000
_cell.length_c   1.000
_cell.angle_alpha   90.00
_cell.angle_beta   90.00
_cell.angle_gamma   90.00
#
_symmetry.space_group_name_H-M   'P 1'
#
loop_
_entity.id
_entity.type
_entity.pdbx_description
1 polymer ?
#
loop_
_entity_poly.entity_id
_entity_poly.type
_entity_poly.pdbx_seq_one_letter_code
_entity_poly.pdbx_strand_id
1 'polypeptide(L)'
;MSFRTDVATMHKAASNVDGTNDEVQSELKRLRGVVQETSSSWKGDAQGAFQNLMLRWDTNARELSEALRSIADNIRRNAGSFSDTDGENADSLR
;
A
#
# COMPACT_ATOMS: atom_id res chain seq x y z
N MET A 1 -20.98 15.67 -17.12
CA MET A 1 -19.72 15.07 -17.63
C MET A 1 -18.59 15.04 -16.59
N SER A 2 -18.58 15.92 -15.57
CA SER A 2 -17.52 15.97 -14.54
C SER A 2 -17.46 14.72 -13.64
N PHE A 3 -18.59 14.26 -13.08
CA PHE A 3 -18.60 13.20 -12.07
C PHE A 3 -18.11 11.82 -12.54
N ARG A 4 -18.44 11.41 -13.77
CA ARG A 4 -17.87 10.17 -14.37
C ARG A 4 -16.35 10.27 -14.50
N THR A 5 -15.82 11.46 -14.78
CA THR A 5 -14.38 11.73 -14.82
C THR A 5 -13.78 11.67 -13.42
N ASP A 6 -14.49 12.13 -12.39
CA ASP A 6 -14.05 12.09 -10.99
C ASP A 6 -13.93 10.64 -10.50
N VAL A 7 -14.95 9.78 -10.74
CA VAL A 7 -14.91 8.35 -10.41
C VAL A 7 -13.75 7.63 -11.13
N ALA A 8 -13.56 7.89 -12.43
CA ALA A 8 -12.44 7.32 -13.19
C ALA A 8 -11.07 7.77 -12.64
N THR A 9 -10.98 9.03 -12.21
CA THR A 9 -9.75 9.58 -11.58
C THR A 9 -9.45 8.90 -10.25
N MET A 10 -10.48 8.64 -9.44
CA MET A 10 -10.32 7.92 -8.17
C MET A 10 -9.87 6.47 -8.39
N HIS A 11 -10.44 5.76 -9.36
CA HIS A 11 -9.97 4.41 -9.70
C HIS A 11 -8.50 4.40 -10.14
N LYS A 12 -8.10 5.38 -10.96
CA LYS A 12 -6.70 5.54 -11.37
C LYS A 12 -5.80 5.82 -10.16
N ALA A 13 -6.23 6.67 -9.24
CA ALA A 13 -5.49 6.96 -8.02
C ALA A 13 -5.30 5.71 -7.15
N ALA A 14 -6.35 4.90 -6.96
CA ALA A 14 -6.24 3.64 -6.23
C ALA A 14 -5.25 2.68 -6.91
N SER A 15 -5.34 2.52 -8.24
CA SER A 15 -4.41 1.68 -9.01
C SER A 15 -2.96 2.16 -8.91
N ASN A 16 -2.72 3.47 -8.84
CA ASN A 16 -1.39 4.01 -8.64
C ASN A 16 -0.86 3.66 -7.23
N VAL A 17 -1.71 3.73 -6.21
CA VAL A 17 -1.32 3.33 -4.83
C VAL A 17 -0.97 1.84 -4.76
N ASP A 18 -1.70 0.98 -5.47
CA ASP A 18 -1.35 -0.44 -5.56
C ASP A 18 0.03 -0.63 -6.20
N GLY A 19 0.30 0.06 -7.32
CA GLY A 19 1.59 0.02 -7.99
C GLY A 19 2.74 0.49 -7.10
N THR A 20 2.56 1.60 -6.39
CA THR A 20 3.54 2.08 -5.40
C THR A 20 3.74 1.08 -4.26
N ASN A 21 2.68 0.41 -3.78
CA ASN A 21 2.83 -0.64 -2.78
C ASN A 21 3.67 -1.81 -3.31
N ASP A 22 3.49 -2.23 -4.56
CA ASP A 22 4.29 -3.29 -5.16
C ASP A 22 5.77 -2.90 -5.30
N GLU A 23 6.05 -1.65 -5.71
CA GLU A 23 7.40 -1.09 -5.75
C GLU A 23 8.06 -1.07 -4.37
N VAL A 24 7.33 -0.62 -3.34
CA VAL A 24 7.78 -0.63 -1.95
C VAL A 24 8.09 -2.06 -1.48
N GLN A 25 7.22 -3.03 -1.77
CA GLN A 25 7.47 -4.43 -1.40
C GLN A 25 8.70 -5.00 -2.09
N SER A 26 8.95 -4.64 -3.35
CA SER A 26 10.16 -5.03 -4.09
C SER A 26 11.42 -4.43 -3.46
N GLU A 27 11.37 -3.13 -3.14
CA GLU A 27 12.49 -2.40 -2.53
C GLU A 27 12.82 -2.96 -1.14
N LEU A 28 11.81 -3.25 -0.32
CA LEU A 28 11.98 -3.87 0.99
C LEU A 28 12.61 -5.27 0.91
N LYS A 29 12.24 -6.07 -0.10
CA LYS A 29 12.88 -7.38 -0.35
C LYS A 29 14.35 -7.22 -0.73
N ARG A 30 14.68 -6.26 -1.60
CA ARG A 30 16.06 -5.97 -1.98
C ARG A 30 16.89 -5.51 -0.77
N LEU A 31 16.38 -4.58 0.03
CA LEU A 31 17.07 -4.09 1.23
C LEU A 31 17.28 -5.21 2.26
N ARG A 32 16.30 -6.11 2.45
CA ARG A 32 16.47 -7.32 3.28
C ARG A 32 17.64 -8.18 2.80
N GLY A 33 17.78 -8.38 1.49
CA GLY A 33 18.90 -9.13 0.91
C GLY A 33 20.26 -8.50 1.23
N VAL A 34 20.39 -7.18 1.06
CA VAL A 34 21.62 -6.43 1.39
C VAL A 34 21.96 -6.55 2.89
N VAL A 35 20.95 -6.43 3.74
CA VAL A 35 21.11 -6.56 5.21
C VAL A 35 21.55 -7.99 5.59
N GLN A 36 21.02 -9.01 4.93
CA GLN A 36 21.44 -10.41 5.16
C GLN A 36 22.85 -10.71 4.63
N GLU A 37 23.26 -10.10 3.53
CA GLU A 37 24.64 -10.26 3.01
C GLU A 37 25.67 -9.67 3.98
N THR A 38 25.37 -8.47 4.49
CA THR A 38 26.22 -7.78 5.47
C THR A 38 26.24 -8.46 6.84
N SER A 39 25.18 -9.19 7.21
CA SER A 39 25.11 -9.92 8.49
C SER A 39 26.16 -11.03 8.63
N SER A 40 26.72 -11.53 7.52
CA SER A 40 27.82 -12.49 7.53
C SER A 40 29.07 -11.97 8.26
N SER A 41 29.23 -10.64 8.33
CA SER A 41 30.31 -9.95 9.04
C SER A 41 30.03 -9.75 10.53
N TRP A 42 28.79 -9.90 10.99
CA TRP A 42 28.36 -9.64 12.36
C TRP A 42 28.21 -10.96 13.15
N LYS A 43 29.33 -11.65 13.43
CA LYS A 43 29.33 -12.86 14.28
C LYS A 43 29.53 -12.52 15.76
N GLY A 44 28.84 -13.23 16.65
CA GLY A 44 28.93 -13.07 18.11
C GLY A 44 27.80 -12.20 18.68
N ASP A 45 28.12 -11.29 19.62
CA ASP A 45 27.14 -10.46 20.35
C ASP A 45 26.22 -9.61 19.45
N ALA A 46 26.67 -9.29 18.22
CA ALA A 46 25.88 -8.55 17.24
C ALA A 46 24.72 -9.37 16.64
N GLN A 47 24.70 -10.69 16.82
CA GLN A 47 23.66 -11.57 16.27
C GLN A 47 22.28 -11.31 16.91
N GLY A 48 22.23 -10.93 18.19
CA GLY A 48 20.98 -10.57 18.87
C GLY A 48 20.41 -9.24 18.37
N ALA A 49 21.28 -8.23 18.19
CA ALA A 49 20.89 -6.94 17.63
C ALA A 49 20.37 -7.07 16.19
N PHE A 50 21.02 -7.93 15.38
CA PHE A 50 20.58 -8.24 14.03
C PHE A 50 19.18 -8.89 14.00
N GLN A 51 18.94 -9.89 14.84
CA GLN A 51 17.62 -10.54 14.93
C GLN A 51 16.53 -9.53 15.31
N ASN A 52 16.79 -8.68 16.31
CA ASN A 52 15.85 -7.63 16.70
C ASN A 52 15.60 -6.62 15.58
N LEU A 53 16.62 -6.24 14.82
CA LEU A 53 16.48 -5.40 13.64
C LEU A 53 15.58 -6.06 12.60
N MET A 54 15.80 -7.34 12.30
CA MET A 54 15.01 -8.08 11.32
C MET A 54 13.54 -8.26 11.73
N LEU A 55 13.27 -8.44 13.03
CA LEU A 55 11.90 -8.48 13.55
C LEU A 55 11.19 -7.14 13.35
N ARG A 56 11.85 -6.03 13.74
CA ARG A 56 11.29 -4.67 13.54
C ARG A 56 11.11 -4.35 12.06
N TRP A 57 12.04 -4.79 11.23
CA TRP A 57 11.96 -4.66 9.78
C TRP A 57 10.70 -5.33 9.22
N ASP A 58 10.48 -6.60 9.57
CA ASP A 58 9.33 -7.37 9.09
C ASP A 58 8.01 -6.74 9.56
N THR A 59 7.94 -6.23 10.80
CA THR A 59 6.78 -5.47 11.30
C THR A 59 6.54 -4.21 10.48
N ASN A 60 7.54 -3.35 10.33
CA ASN A 60 7.38 -2.07 9.64
C ASN A 60 7.02 -2.27 8.15
N ALA A 61 7.60 -3.28 7.50
CA ALA A 61 7.29 -3.64 6.11
C ALA A 61 5.83 -4.06 5.93
N ARG A 62 5.29 -4.82 6.90
CA ARG A 62 3.89 -5.23 6.93
C ARG A 62 2.97 -4.05 7.17
N GLU A 63 3.24 -3.23 8.18
CA GLU A 63 2.43 -2.05 8.51
C GLU A 63 2.34 -1.07 7.33
N LEU A 64 3.46 -0.83 6.65
CA LEU A 64 3.48 0.01 5.46
C LEU A 64 2.61 -0.56 4.33
N SER A 65 2.66 -1.88 4.10
CA SER A 65 1.82 -2.51 3.07
C SER A 65 0.34 -2.44 3.41
N GLU A 66 -0.02 -2.70 4.66
CA GLU A 66 -1.39 -2.62 5.14
C GLU A 66 -1.92 -1.18 5.04
N ALA A 67 -1.11 -0.18 5.38
CA ALA A 67 -1.47 1.23 5.23
C ALA A 67 -1.74 1.61 3.77
N LEU A 68 -0.86 1.23 2.84
CA LEU A 68 -1.05 1.54 1.41
C LEU A 68 -2.29 0.83 0.83
N ARG A 69 -2.52 -0.44 1.19
CA ARG A 69 -3.74 -1.16 0.79
C ARG A 69 -4.99 -0.50 1.34
N SER A 70 -4.97 -0.10 2.61
CA SER A 70 -6.08 0.63 3.24
C SER A 70 -6.37 1.95 2.52
N ILE A 71 -5.34 2.69 2.09
CA ILE A 71 -5.51 3.91 1.29
C ILE A 71 -6.18 3.59 -0.05
N ALA A 72 -5.70 2.59 -0.78
CA ALA A 72 -6.28 2.19 -2.07
C ALA A 72 -7.76 1.77 -1.90
N ASP A 73 -8.07 0.98 -0.88
CA ASP A 73 -9.43 0.54 -0.59
C ASP A 73 -10.36 1.70 -0.21
N ASN A 74 -9.88 2.66 0.59
CA ASN A 74 -10.65 3.85 0.92
C ASN A 74 -10.97 4.69 -0.32
N ILE A 75 -10.01 4.83 -1.25
CA ILE A 75 -10.24 5.53 -2.52
C ILE A 75 -11.32 4.81 -3.35
N ARG A 76 -11.25 3.47 -3.46
CA ARG A 76 -12.26 2.68 -4.19
C ARG A 76 -13.65 2.77 -3.56
N ARG A 77 -13.73 2.69 -2.22
CA ARG A 77 -15.00 2.85 -1.48
C ARG A 77 -15.63 4.20 -1.75
N ASN A 78 -14.85 5.27 -1.66
CA ASN A 78 -15.35 6.61 -1.98
C ASN A 78 -15.85 6.69 -3.43
N ALA A 79 -15.14 6.09 -4.39
CA ALA A 79 -15.58 6.06 -5.79
C ALA A 79 -16.92 5.32 -5.99
N GLY A 80 -17.12 4.21 -5.28
CA GLY A 80 -18.38 3.46 -5.25
C GLY A 80 -19.53 4.30 -4.69
N SER A 81 -19.34 4.92 -3.52
CA SER A 81 -20.35 5.79 -2.90
C SER A 81 -20.76 6.96 -3.81
N PHE A 82 -19.82 7.55 -4.55
CA PHE A 82 -20.11 8.58 -5.54
C PHE A 82 -20.94 8.05 -6.71
N SER A 83 -20.68 6.84 -7.19
CA SER A 83 -21.45 6.20 -8.27
C SER A 83 -22.87 5.85 -7.83
N ASP A 84 -23.04 5.33 -6.62
CA ASP A 84 -24.35 4.90 -6.10
C ASP A 84 -25.28 6.11 -5.88
N THR A 85 -24.75 7.19 -5.30
CA THR A 85 -25.49 8.45 -5.07
C THR A 85 -25.96 9.07 -6.40
N ASP A 86 -25.21 8.91 -7.50
CA ASP A 86 -25.63 9.39 -8.83
C ASP A 86 -26.78 8.56 -9.39
N GLY A 87 -26.74 7.23 -9.24
CA GLY A 87 -27.82 6.35 -9.67
C GLY A 87 -29.15 6.68 -9.00
N GLU A 88 -29.14 6.88 -7.68
CA GLU A 88 -30.32 7.26 -6.91
C GLU A 88 -30.87 8.65 -7.32
N ASN A 89 -29.98 9.63 -7.55
CA ASN A 89 -30.37 10.96 -8.01
C ASN A 89 -30.91 10.95 -9.44
N ALA A 90 -30.35 10.12 -10.33
CA ALA A 90 -30.78 10.01 -11.72
C ALA A 90 -32.12 9.27 -11.88
N ASP A 91 -32.43 8.34 -10.96
CA ASP A 91 -33.72 7.63 -10.92
C ASP A 91 -34.82 8.48 -10.28
N SER A 92 -34.51 9.29 -9.27
CA SER A 92 -35.48 10.19 -8.64
C SER A 92 -35.90 11.39 -9.50
N LEU A 93 -35.12 11.71 -10.54
CA LEU A 93 -35.42 12.77 -11.51
C LEU A 93 -36.17 12.27 -12.77
N ARG A 94 -36.50 10.98 -12.85
CA ARG A 94 -37.31 10.37 -13.93
C ARG A 94 -38.74 10.10 -13.47
#